data_AF-A0A939V7K9-F1
#
_entry.id   AF-A0A939V7K9-F1
#
_cell.length_a   1.000
_cell.length_b   1.000
_cell.length_c   1.000
_cell.angle_alpha   90.00
_cell.angle_beta   90.00
_cell.angle_gamma   90.00
#
_symmetry.space_group_name_H-M   'P 1'
#
loop_
_entity.id
_entity.type
_entity.pdbx_description
1 polymer ?
#
loop_
_entity_poly.entity_id
_entity_poly.type
_entity_poly.pdbx_seq_one_letter_code
_entity_poly.pdbx_strand_id
1 'polypeptide(L)'
;MRKIALILMLALALPQNGIARNIRDLFTAMPDSLMPILSENARKDLMDIYESGMRASLQNEWNGRTTLLKMSDNHIQLQEDSEGVVKTDLLMLTGKKDTIVCMVRTLCIPEQDSELLFYNTNWQQLNTKQYLSDLPQGFTDDDMTLISVGTTISASLTITRNGKDKTSYTWNGKKFVKNKE
;
A
#
# COMPACT_ATOMS: atom_id res chain seq x y z
N MET A 1 -28.10 -12.04 41.68
CA MET A 1 -27.90 -12.43 40.26
C MET A 1 -28.32 -11.38 39.21
N ARG A 2 -28.92 -10.23 39.57
CA ARG A 2 -29.36 -9.19 38.61
C ARG A 2 -28.29 -8.16 38.19
N LYS A 3 -27.11 -8.17 38.83
CA LYS A 3 -26.03 -7.19 38.55
C LYS A 3 -24.99 -7.70 37.52
N ILE A 4 -24.97 -8.99 37.23
CA ILE A 4 -24.03 -9.60 36.28
C ILE A 4 -24.49 -9.39 34.83
N ALA A 5 -25.81 -9.29 34.59
CA ALA A 5 -26.35 -9.05 33.25
C ALA A 5 -26.01 -7.66 32.67
N LEU A 6 -25.75 -6.66 33.53
CA LEU A 6 -25.43 -5.29 33.08
C LEU A 6 -23.98 -5.14 32.60
N ILE A 7 -23.07 -6.00 33.02
CA ILE A 7 -21.65 -5.92 32.64
C ILE A 7 -21.40 -6.58 31.27
N LEU A 8 -22.23 -7.53 30.84
CA LEU A 8 -22.11 -8.16 29.53
C LEU A 8 -22.62 -7.28 28.37
N MET A 9 -23.45 -6.27 28.64
CA MET A 9 -24.02 -5.39 27.60
C MET A 9 -23.11 -4.21 27.24
N LEU A 10 -22.09 -3.93 28.06
CA LEU A 10 -21.16 -2.81 27.86
C LEU A 10 -19.92 -3.18 27.02
N ALA A 11 -19.76 -4.45 26.64
CA ALA A 11 -18.62 -4.93 25.86
C ALA A 11 -18.86 -4.94 24.33
N LEU A 12 -20.02 -4.46 23.85
CA LEU A 12 -20.40 -4.55 22.43
C LEU A 12 -20.69 -3.19 21.74
N ALA A 13 -20.10 -2.10 22.24
CA ALA A 13 -20.04 -0.85 21.50
C ALA A 13 -18.65 -0.70 20.87
N LEU A 14 -18.32 -1.57 19.91
CA LEU A 14 -17.25 -1.24 18.97
C LEU A 14 -17.75 -0.03 18.17
N PRO A 15 -17.00 1.08 18.08
CA PRO A 15 -17.38 2.19 17.22
C PRO A 15 -17.43 1.66 15.79
N GLN A 16 -18.65 1.48 15.26
CA GLN A 16 -18.84 1.32 13.83
C GLN A 16 -18.63 2.69 13.20
N ASN A 17 -17.36 3.05 13.01
CA ASN A 17 -16.96 4.23 12.27
C ASN A 17 -17.21 3.97 10.78
N GLY A 18 -18.49 3.90 10.39
CA GLY A 18 -18.94 4.01 9.01
C GLY A 18 -18.91 5.46 8.55
N ILE A 19 -17.77 6.13 8.71
CA ILE A 19 -17.51 7.38 8.00
C ILE A 19 -17.15 6.96 6.57
N ALA A 20 -17.77 7.59 5.57
CA ALA A 20 -17.30 7.49 4.20
C ALA A 20 -15.86 8.02 4.17
N ARG A 21 -14.88 7.12 4.29
CA ARG A 21 -13.47 7.46 4.26
C ARG A 21 -13.10 7.71 2.80
N ASN A 22 -12.53 8.87 2.51
CA ASN A 22 -11.82 9.10 1.26
C ASN A 22 -10.47 8.36 1.28
N ILE A 23 -9.74 8.33 0.17
CA ILE A 23 -8.50 7.54 0.11
C ILE A 23 -7.42 8.10 1.05
N ARG A 24 -7.45 9.42 1.32
CA ARG A 24 -6.57 10.08 2.30
C ARG A 24 -6.78 9.52 3.71
N ASP A 25 -8.02 9.40 4.15
CA ASP A 25 -8.36 8.88 5.48
C ASP A 25 -8.00 7.40 5.59
N LEU A 26 -8.22 6.62 4.52
CA LEU A 26 -7.79 5.22 4.51
C LEU A 26 -6.27 5.11 4.60
N PHE A 27 -5.55 5.90 3.81
CA PHE A 27 -4.09 5.90 3.78
C PHE A 27 -3.49 6.27 5.14
N THR A 28 -3.96 7.35 5.75
CA THR A 28 -3.46 7.77 7.06
C THR A 28 -3.79 6.73 8.14
N ALA A 29 -4.96 6.08 8.08
CA ALA A 29 -5.37 5.00 8.99
C ALA A 29 -4.78 3.62 8.66
N MET A 30 -3.95 3.48 7.61
CA MET A 30 -3.28 2.22 7.28
C MET A 30 -2.40 1.75 8.45
N PRO A 31 -2.39 0.47 8.82
CA PRO A 31 -1.43 -0.03 9.80
C PRO A 31 0.01 0.04 9.28
N ASP A 32 0.96 0.41 10.14
CA ASP A 32 2.39 0.46 9.81
C ASP A 32 2.94 -0.92 9.36
N SER A 33 2.30 -2.02 9.77
CA SER A 33 2.66 -3.37 9.32
C SER A 33 2.47 -3.60 7.82
N LEU A 34 1.58 -2.86 7.16
CA LEU A 34 1.36 -2.97 5.71
C LEU A 34 2.38 -2.16 4.91
N MET A 35 2.91 -1.09 5.49
CA MET A 35 3.93 -0.24 4.85
C MET A 35 4.97 0.22 5.88
N PRO A 36 5.91 -0.65 6.30
CA PRO A 36 6.84 -0.38 7.41
C PRO A 36 7.83 0.76 7.16
N ILE A 37 7.96 1.22 5.91
CA ILE A 37 8.77 2.39 5.54
C ILE A 37 8.17 3.71 6.00
N LEU A 38 6.87 3.76 6.27
CA LEU A 38 6.14 4.97 6.59
C LEU A 38 5.33 4.72 7.85
N SER A 39 5.64 5.43 8.93
CA SER A 39 4.81 5.47 10.13
C SER A 39 3.51 6.26 9.90
N GLU A 40 2.55 6.13 10.82
CA GLU A 40 1.29 6.91 10.78
C GLU A 40 1.53 8.42 10.69
N ASN A 41 2.47 8.93 11.49
CA ASN A 41 2.82 10.35 11.46
C ASN A 41 3.44 10.73 10.12
N ALA A 42 4.35 9.92 9.57
CA ALA A 42 4.94 10.18 8.26
C ALA A 42 3.88 10.17 7.14
N ARG A 43 2.86 9.31 7.21
CA ARG A 43 1.74 9.32 6.26
C ARG A 43 0.93 10.61 6.36
N LYS A 44 0.66 11.11 7.57
CA LYS A 44 -0.03 12.40 7.79
C LYS A 44 0.82 13.57 7.28
N ASP A 45 2.11 13.59 7.59
CA ASP A 45 3.03 14.65 7.15
C ASP A 45 3.12 14.70 5.62
N LEU A 46 3.21 13.55 4.93
CA LEU A 46 3.17 13.52 3.46
C LEU A 46 1.91 14.16 2.90
N MET A 47 0.77 13.89 3.52
CA MET A 47 -0.53 14.39 3.11
C MET A 47 -0.66 15.91 3.31
N ASP A 48 -0.12 16.43 4.41
CA ASP A 48 -0.10 17.86 4.70
C ASP A 48 0.88 18.61 3.78
N ILE A 49 2.06 18.02 3.51
CA ILE A 49 3.03 18.60 2.56
C ILE A 49 2.42 18.65 1.16
N TYR A 50 1.70 17.61 0.72
CA TYR A 50 1.07 17.60 -0.60
C TYR A 50 0.01 18.69 -0.74
N GLU A 51 -0.86 18.85 0.27
CA GLU A 51 -1.91 19.88 0.27
C GLU A 51 -1.37 21.30 0.31
N SER A 52 -0.17 21.51 0.87
CA SER A 52 0.50 22.81 0.82
C SER A 52 0.98 23.21 -0.59
N GLY A 53 0.86 22.33 -1.59
CA GLY A 53 1.34 22.53 -2.95
C GLY A 53 2.85 22.32 -3.11
N MET A 54 3.54 21.88 -2.06
CA MET A 54 4.95 21.53 -2.09
C MET A 54 5.16 20.11 -2.64
N ARG A 55 6.38 19.81 -3.06
CA ARG A 55 6.78 18.43 -3.37
C ARG A 55 6.74 17.58 -2.09
N ALA A 56 5.71 16.77 -1.94
CA ALA A 56 5.51 15.86 -0.81
C ALA A 56 6.56 14.75 -0.77
N SER A 57 7.66 15.00 -0.05
CA SER A 57 8.79 14.09 0.03
C SER A 57 9.45 14.17 1.40
N LEU A 58 9.66 13.03 2.05
CA LEU A 58 10.28 12.94 3.37
C LEU A 58 11.21 11.74 3.51
N GLN A 59 12.07 11.77 4.54
CA GLN A 59 12.92 10.63 4.88
C GLN A 59 12.08 9.53 5.52
N ASN A 60 12.21 8.30 5.03
CA ASN A 60 11.43 7.16 5.48
C ASN A 60 12.19 6.35 6.55
N GLU A 61 11.51 5.40 7.20
CA GLU A 61 12.05 4.62 8.32
C GLU A 61 13.27 3.75 7.94
N TRP A 62 13.52 3.55 6.64
CA TRP A 62 14.65 2.77 6.12
C TRP A 62 15.80 3.66 5.62
N ASN A 63 15.87 4.91 6.06
CA ASN A 63 16.85 5.91 5.63
C ASN A 63 16.81 6.23 4.12
N GLY A 64 15.74 5.84 3.43
CA GLY A 64 15.42 6.25 2.07
C GLY A 64 14.57 7.52 2.05
N ARG A 65 14.02 7.85 0.88
CA ARG A 65 13.10 8.96 0.70
C ARG A 65 11.84 8.48 0.03
N THR A 66 10.70 8.72 0.66
CA THR A 66 9.38 8.44 0.09
C THR A 66 8.79 9.74 -0.45
N THR A 67 8.22 9.68 -1.65
CA THR A 67 7.59 10.82 -2.31
C THR A 67 6.16 10.47 -2.69
N LEU A 68 5.20 11.32 -2.32
CA LEU A 68 3.84 11.25 -2.82
C LEU A 68 3.76 11.95 -4.17
N LEU A 69 3.57 11.17 -5.23
CA LEU A 69 3.61 11.63 -6.62
C LEU A 69 2.27 12.19 -7.08
N LYS A 70 1.17 11.55 -6.66
CA LYS A 70 -0.18 11.90 -7.08
C LYS A 70 -1.19 11.56 -5.99
N MET A 71 -2.19 12.42 -5.82
CA MET A 71 -3.38 12.14 -5.04
C MET A 71 -4.63 12.64 -5.77
N SER A 72 -5.69 11.85 -5.75
CA SER A 72 -7.07 12.22 -6.09
C SER A 72 -8.01 11.64 -5.03
N ASP A 73 -9.33 11.79 -5.23
CA ASP A 73 -10.34 11.29 -4.28
C ASP A 73 -10.27 9.78 -4.00
N ASN A 74 -9.78 9.02 -4.98
CA ASN A 74 -9.75 7.56 -4.95
C ASN A 74 -8.38 6.94 -5.31
N HIS A 75 -7.35 7.74 -5.54
CA HIS A 75 -6.02 7.25 -5.94
C HIS A 75 -4.91 7.97 -5.18
N ILE A 76 -3.96 7.22 -4.63
CA ILE A 76 -2.67 7.74 -4.16
C ILE A 76 -1.57 6.97 -4.88
N GLN A 77 -0.56 7.69 -5.36
CA GLN A 77 0.66 7.10 -5.89
C GLN A 77 1.88 7.55 -5.08
N LEU A 78 2.65 6.58 -4.61
CA LEU A 78 3.90 6.76 -3.88
C LEU A 78 5.07 6.23 -4.69
N GLN A 79 6.21 6.87 -4.51
CA GLN A 79 7.52 6.34 -4.81
C GLN A 79 8.26 6.10 -3.49
N GLU A 80 8.65 4.86 -3.22
CA GLU A 80 9.17 4.45 -1.90
C GLU A 80 10.67 4.71 -1.69
N ASP A 81 11.41 4.93 -2.77
CA ASP A 81 12.84 5.17 -2.75
C ASP A 81 13.23 6.35 -3.66
N SER A 82 14.44 6.90 -3.52
CA SER A 82 14.87 8.06 -4.30
C SER A 82 15.05 7.77 -5.79
N GLU A 83 15.30 6.53 -6.17
CA GLU A 83 15.61 6.09 -7.53
C GLU A 83 14.36 5.66 -8.32
N GLY A 84 13.19 5.65 -7.68
CA GLY A 84 11.92 5.26 -8.30
C GLY A 84 11.85 3.78 -8.64
N VAL A 85 12.58 2.94 -7.91
CA VAL A 85 12.63 1.49 -8.11
C VAL A 85 11.37 0.82 -7.59
N VAL A 86 10.74 1.35 -6.55
CA VAL A 86 9.47 0.83 -6.05
C VAL A 86 8.42 1.93 -6.06
N LYS A 87 7.30 1.63 -6.71
CA LYS A 87 6.09 2.45 -6.70
C LYS A 87 4.95 1.71 -6.05
N THR A 88 4.12 2.46 -5.34
CA THR A 88 2.91 1.93 -4.69
C THR A 88 1.72 2.78 -5.07
N ASP A 89 0.73 2.15 -5.68
CA ASP A 89 -0.53 2.74 -6.05
C ASP A 89 -1.63 2.19 -5.13
N LEU A 90 -2.37 3.08 -4.48
CA LEU A 90 -3.55 2.76 -3.67
C LEU A 90 -4.78 3.25 -4.38
N LEU A 91 -5.69 2.33 -4.69
CA LEU A 91 -6.92 2.59 -5.41
C LEU A 91 -8.10 2.25 -4.52
N MET A 92 -8.96 3.23 -4.27
CA MET A 92 -10.27 3.00 -3.69
C MET A 92 -11.23 2.57 -4.80
N LEU A 93 -11.74 1.36 -4.69
CA LEU A 93 -12.71 0.79 -5.62
C LEU A 93 -14.06 0.75 -4.90
N THR A 94 -14.96 1.64 -5.29
CA THR A 94 -16.35 1.62 -4.81
C THR A 94 -17.14 0.67 -5.70
N GLY A 95 -17.31 -0.57 -5.24
CA GLY A 95 -18.16 -1.55 -5.90
C GLY A 95 -19.65 -1.30 -5.68
N LYS A 96 -20.51 -2.15 -6.25
CA LYS A 96 -21.98 -2.07 -6.08
C LYS A 96 -22.46 -2.36 -4.66
N LYS A 97 -21.64 -3.01 -3.82
CA LYS A 97 -22.01 -3.44 -2.46
C LYS A 97 -21.12 -2.84 -1.37
N ASP A 98 -19.81 -2.81 -1.59
CA ASP A 98 -18.84 -2.35 -0.59
C ASP A 98 -17.71 -1.54 -1.25
N THR A 99 -17.02 -0.74 -0.43
CA THR A 99 -15.78 -0.06 -0.81
C THR A 99 -14.59 -0.92 -0.39
N ILE A 100 -13.68 -1.16 -1.32
CA ILE A 100 -12.44 -1.90 -1.08
C ILE A 100 -11.24 -1.04 -1.48
N VAL A 101 -10.05 -1.42 -1.00
CA VAL A 101 -8.77 -0.80 -1.36
C VAL A 101 -7.95 -1.84 -2.12
N CYS A 102 -7.51 -1.49 -3.31
CA CYS A 102 -6.47 -2.23 -4.02
C CYS A 102 -5.13 -1.52 -3.81
N MET A 103 -4.12 -2.27 -3.36
CA MET A 103 -2.74 -1.84 -3.30
C MET A 103 -1.98 -2.56 -4.40
N VAL A 104 -1.41 -1.80 -5.33
CA VAL A 104 -0.52 -2.29 -6.36
C VAL A 104 0.88 -1.82 -6.01
N ARG A 105 1.81 -2.75 -5.83
CA ARG A 105 3.21 -2.42 -5.55
C ARG A 105 4.07 -2.95 -6.68
N THR A 106 4.77 -2.05 -7.36
CA THR A 106 5.46 -2.31 -8.62
C THR A 106 6.96 -2.08 -8.45
N LEU A 107 7.74 -3.07 -8.87
CA LEU A 107 9.19 -2.98 -9.00
C LEU A 107 9.53 -2.44 -10.40
N CYS A 108 9.94 -1.18 -10.47
CA CYS A 108 10.26 -0.43 -11.69
C CYS A 108 11.76 -0.53 -12.05
N ILE A 109 12.17 -1.72 -12.49
CA ILE A 109 13.46 -1.98 -13.15
C ILE A 109 13.16 -2.51 -14.56
N PRO A 110 14.15 -2.73 -15.47
CA PRO A 110 13.88 -2.74 -16.92
C PRO A 110 12.68 -3.58 -17.38
N GLU A 111 12.42 -4.69 -16.71
CA GLU A 111 11.14 -5.40 -16.73
C GLU A 111 10.40 -5.12 -15.42
N GLN A 112 9.16 -4.66 -15.52
CA GLN A 112 8.35 -4.33 -14.34
C GLN A 112 7.64 -5.59 -13.82
N ASP A 113 7.67 -5.77 -12.50
CA ASP A 113 6.90 -6.83 -11.81
C ASP A 113 6.00 -6.17 -10.76
N SER A 114 4.72 -6.55 -10.71
CA SER A 114 3.73 -5.94 -9.84
C SER A 114 3.04 -6.97 -8.96
N GLU A 115 2.82 -6.63 -7.69
CA GLU A 115 1.99 -7.39 -6.77
C GLU A 115 0.69 -6.64 -6.50
N LEU A 116 -0.44 -7.37 -6.47
CA LEU A 116 -1.75 -6.82 -6.16
C LEU A 116 -2.31 -7.43 -4.87
N LEU A 117 -2.67 -6.56 -3.96
CA LEU A 117 -3.27 -6.89 -2.66
C LEU A 117 -4.58 -6.14 -2.51
N PHE A 118 -5.62 -6.82 -2.03
CA PHE A 118 -6.92 -6.22 -1.80
C PHE A 118 -7.23 -6.20 -0.30
N TYR A 119 -7.84 -5.12 0.16
CA TYR A 119 -8.21 -4.91 1.54
C TYR A 119 -9.62 -4.34 1.65
N ASN A 120 -10.29 -4.61 2.76
CA ASN A 120 -11.45 -3.81 3.15
C ASN A 120 -11.00 -2.47 3.77
N THR A 121 -11.95 -1.59 4.09
CA THR A 121 -11.68 -0.28 4.72
C THR A 121 -11.12 -0.35 6.14
N ASN A 122 -11.10 -1.55 6.75
CA ASN A 122 -10.46 -1.84 8.03
C ASN A 122 -9.07 -2.47 7.85
N TRP A 123 -8.50 -2.42 6.63
CA TRP A 123 -7.18 -2.97 6.30
C TRP A 123 -7.04 -4.48 6.55
N GLN A 124 -8.16 -5.21 6.53
CA GLN A 124 -8.15 -6.67 6.54
C GLN A 124 -8.00 -7.17 5.11
N GLN A 125 -7.02 -8.04 4.88
CA GLN A 125 -6.73 -8.58 3.56
C GLN A 125 -7.91 -9.42 3.04
N LEU A 126 -8.26 -9.19 1.78
CA LEU A 126 -9.30 -9.88 1.04
C LEU A 126 -8.69 -10.89 0.07
N ASN A 127 -9.49 -11.85 -0.39
CA ASN A 127 -9.03 -12.81 -1.39
C ASN A 127 -8.87 -12.13 -2.75
N THR A 128 -7.63 -11.88 -3.16
CA THR A 128 -7.28 -11.20 -4.43
C THR A 128 -8.06 -11.74 -5.63
N LYS A 129 -8.21 -13.06 -5.76
CA LYS A 129 -8.85 -13.69 -6.93
C LYS A 129 -10.31 -13.26 -7.11
N GLN A 130 -10.99 -12.91 -6.03
CA GLN A 130 -12.41 -12.52 -6.06
C GLN A 130 -12.61 -11.09 -6.57
N TYR A 131 -11.59 -10.22 -6.46
CA TYR A 131 -11.72 -8.79 -6.72
C TYR A 131 -10.96 -8.31 -7.97
N LEU A 132 -10.30 -9.22 -8.69
CA LEU A 132 -9.61 -8.88 -9.95
C LEU A 132 -10.55 -8.27 -11.00
N SER A 133 -11.81 -8.72 -11.06
CA SER A 133 -12.81 -8.17 -11.98
C SER A 133 -13.27 -6.76 -11.64
N ASP A 134 -12.98 -6.28 -10.42
CA ASP A 134 -13.38 -4.95 -9.95
C ASP A 134 -12.32 -3.89 -10.27
N LEU A 135 -11.19 -4.28 -10.85
CA LEU A 135 -10.15 -3.36 -11.30
C LEU A 135 -10.61 -2.57 -12.55
N PRO A 136 -10.26 -1.27 -12.66
CA PRO A 136 -10.51 -0.51 -13.88
C PRO A 136 -9.76 -1.11 -15.08
N GLN A 137 -10.34 -0.99 -16.27
CA GLN A 137 -9.67 -1.38 -17.52
C GLN A 137 -8.33 -0.65 -17.66
N GLY A 138 -7.25 -1.40 -17.92
CA GLY A 138 -5.87 -0.89 -18.03
C GLY A 138 -5.00 -1.06 -16.79
N PHE A 139 -5.53 -1.55 -15.66
CA PHE A 139 -4.73 -2.00 -14.51
C PHE A 139 -4.37 -3.49 -14.57
N THR A 140 -5.02 -4.22 -15.48
CA THR A 140 -4.74 -5.61 -15.81
C THR A 140 -4.08 -5.62 -17.18
N ASP A 141 -2.78 -5.90 -17.26
CA ASP A 141 -2.22 -6.38 -18.53
C ASP A 141 -2.82 -7.76 -18.81
N ASP A 142 -3.07 -8.07 -20.09
CA ASP A 142 -3.46 -9.41 -20.55
C ASP A 142 -2.42 -10.49 -20.13
N ASP A 143 -1.23 -10.05 -19.74
CA ASP A 143 -0.09 -10.82 -19.26
C ASP A 143 0.07 -10.79 -17.73
N MET A 144 -0.98 -10.45 -16.96
CA MET A 144 -1.03 -10.70 -15.50
C MET A 144 -1.00 -12.21 -15.22
N THR A 145 0.15 -12.82 -15.46
CA THR A 145 0.60 -14.03 -14.83
C THR A 145 0.48 -13.77 -13.33
N LEU A 146 -0.48 -14.44 -12.70
CA LEU A 146 -0.72 -14.43 -11.26
C LEU A 146 0.53 -14.91 -10.53
N ILE A 147 1.55 -14.06 -10.39
CA ILE A 147 2.72 -14.38 -9.61
C ILE A 147 2.43 -13.94 -8.18
N SER A 148 2.12 -14.96 -7.39
CA SER A 148 1.81 -14.95 -5.94
C SER A 148 0.62 -14.10 -5.52
N VAL A 149 -0.51 -14.77 -5.36
CA VAL A 149 -1.51 -14.38 -4.35
C VAL A 149 -0.82 -14.53 -2.98
N GLY A 150 -0.12 -13.48 -2.53
CA GLY A 150 0.66 -13.48 -1.31
C GLY A 150 -0.23 -13.50 -0.08
N THR A 151 -0.20 -14.59 0.69
CA THR A 151 -0.90 -14.71 2.00
C THR A 151 -0.17 -14.02 3.15
N THR A 152 0.97 -13.39 2.91
CA THR A 152 1.71 -12.61 3.91
C THR A 152 2.64 -11.65 3.17
N ILE A 153 2.63 -10.37 3.54
CA ILE A 153 3.61 -9.40 3.04
C ILE A 153 4.97 -9.80 3.61
N SER A 154 5.69 -10.65 2.90
CA SER A 154 7.12 -10.89 3.09
C SER A 154 7.90 -10.28 1.93
N ALA A 155 7.46 -9.12 1.44
CA ALA A 155 8.22 -8.33 0.48
C ALA A 155 9.39 -7.64 1.21
N SER A 156 10.39 -8.42 1.63
CA SER A 156 11.65 -7.89 2.12
C SER A 156 12.51 -7.43 0.94
N LEU A 157 12.44 -6.13 0.64
CA LEU A 157 13.36 -5.51 -0.31
C LEU A 157 14.73 -5.34 0.34
N THR A 158 15.59 -6.33 0.20
CA THR A 158 17.01 -6.19 0.57
C THR A 158 17.77 -5.57 -0.60
N ILE A 159 18.21 -4.32 -0.42
CA ILE A 159 19.08 -3.63 -1.37
C ILE A 159 20.53 -3.97 -1.03
N THR A 160 21.18 -4.81 -1.85
CA THR A 160 22.61 -5.07 -1.71
C THR A 160 23.38 -4.26 -2.77
N ARG A 161 24.16 -3.29 -2.30
CA ARG A 161 25.06 -2.48 -3.13
C ARG A 161 26.40 -3.19 -3.22
N ASN A 162 26.59 -4.00 -4.25
CA ASN A 162 27.89 -4.61 -4.52
C ASN A 162 28.77 -3.54 -5.19
N GLY A 163 30.00 -3.35 -4.71
CA GLY A 163 30.94 -2.25 -5.04
C GLY A 163 31.40 -2.12 -6.49
N LYS A 164 30.59 -2.50 -7.48
CA LYS A 164 30.73 -2.23 -8.91
C LYS A 164 29.31 -2.07 -9.48
N ASP A 165 28.82 -0.83 -9.55
CA ASP A 165 27.67 -0.32 -10.34
C ASP A 165 26.38 -1.18 -10.43
N LYS A 166 26.19 -2.14 -9.52
CA LYS A 166 25.07 -3.08 -9.54
C LYS A 166 24.36 -3.08 -8.20
N THR A 167 23.07 -2.82 -8.27
CA THR A 167 22.17 -2.91 -7.12
C THR A 167 21.27 -4.12 -7.31
N SER A 168 21.34 -5.07 -6.37
CA SER A 168 20.47 -6.23 -6.34
C SER A 168 19.26 -5.96 -5.44
N TYR A 169 18.09 -6.33 -5.93
CA TYR A 169 16.81 -6.29 -5.22
C TYR A 169 16.31 -7.71 -5.04
N THR A 170 15.65 -8.00 -3.92
CA THR A 170 14.87 -9.24 -3.76
C THR A 170 13.41 -8.85 -3.61
N TRP A 171 12.54 -9.43 -4.44
CA TRP A 171 11.12 -9.15 -4.50
C TRP A 171 10.36 -10.47 -4.65
N ASN A 172 9.48 -10.79 -3.71
CA ASN A 172 8.74 -12.06 -3.64
C ASN A 172 9.64 -13.31 -3.79
N GLY A 173 10.83 -13.26 -3.17
CA GLY A 173 11.84 -14.33 -3.25
C GLY A 173 12.62 -14.39 -4.57
N LYS A 174 12.25 -13.62 -5.58
CA LYS A 174 13.01 -13.47 -6.82
C LYS A 174 14.08 -12.38 -6.66
N LYS A 175 15.25 -12.59 -7.27
CA LYS A 175 16.32 -11.59 -7.32
C LYS A 175 16.27 -10.83 -8.62
N PHE A 176 16.38 -9.51 -8.53
CA PHE A 176 16.48 -8.62 -9.67
C PHE A 176 17.74 -7.75 -9.56
N VAL A 177 18.30 -7.34 -10.69
CA VAL A 177 19.55 -6.57 -10.73
C VAL A 177 19.36 -5.35 -11.62
N LYS A 178 19.60 -4.17 -11.06
CA LYS A 178 19.71 -2.91 -11.83
C LYS A 178 21.18 -2.58 -12.00
N ASN A 179 21.62 -2.49 -13.24
CA ASN A 179 22.91 -1.88 -13.57
C ASN A 179 22.73 -0.37 -13.59
N LYS A 180 23.68 0.38 -13.04
CA LYS A 180 23.75 1.82 -13.24
C LYS A 180 24.23 2.07 -14.67
N GLU A 181 23.40 2.70 -15.50
CA GLU A 181 23.82 3.23 -16.81
C GLU A 181 24.81 4.39 -16.62
#